data_AF-A0A2D5TL16-F1
#
_entry.id   AF-A0A2D5TL16-F1
#
_cell.length_a   1.000
_cell.length_b   1.000
_cell.length_c   1.000
_cell.angle_alpha   90.00
_cell.angle_beta   90.00
_cell.angle_gamma   90.00
#
_symmetry.space_group_name_H-M   'P 1'
#
loop_
_entity.id
_entity.type
_entity.pdbx_description
1 polymer ?
#
loop_
_entity_poly.entity_id
_entity_poly.type
_entity_poly.pdbx_seq_one_letter_code
_entity_poly.pdbx_strand_id
1 'polypeptide(L)'
;MKKRSKLFILILALIVFYVGHILISTGFFRTIEPKFEGTLLKKIDLPGAEDMTLSRVDSFLIVSSTDRATYPPLEEEKGGLYLLDLKTKDFNPIALTAEYTGGFAPHGISLLKKDSTYQVAVVNHTAKGHSIEFFELVHQKLKHTKTMTDESMIRPNDVVFIGPDEFYFTNDHGYTEGFGKFVEEYAGLAFSNVVHYKNGTYKVAAEGIAYANGINFDATNNRLYVASARGFLVKVYNRESDGSLTFIEDIECETGVDNIELDEEGNLWIGSHPNLLRFSAYAKGKKESSPSEIIKISYRSKGEYSIEKVFVSDGSDMSGSSVATPWNNLIFMGNVMDDHFLILEKK
;
A
#
# COMPACT_ATOMS: atom_id res chain seq x y z
N MET A 1 17.14 -33.05 36.35
CA MET A 1 16.96 -31.62 36.69
C MET A 1 17.90 -30.69 35.90
N LYS A 2 19.22 -30.89 35.89
CA LYS A 2 20.18 -30.01 35.17
C LYS A 2 19.92 -29.86 33.65
N LYS A 3 19.55 -30.93 32.92
CA LYS A 3 19.22 -30.85 31.48
C LYS A 3 17.94 -30.04 31.18
N ARG A 4 16.91 -30.15 32.04
CA ARG A 4 15.66 -29.38 31.91
C ARG A 4 15.89 -27.89 32.18
N SER A 5 16.75 -27.56 33.14
CA SER A 5 17.17 -26.17 33.42
C SER A 5 17.97 -25.56 32.26
N LYS A 6 18.90 -26.31 31.64
CA LYS A 6 19.62 -25.84 30.44
C LYS A 6 18.70 -25.59 29.25
N LEU A 7 17.73 -26.48 29.00
CA LEU A 7 16.74 -26.30 27.93
C LEU A 7 15.86 -25.07 28.17
N PHE A 8 15.42 -24.87 29.41
CA PHE A 8 14.64 -23.70 29.78
C PHE A 8 15.40 -22.39 29.54
N ILE A 9 16.68 -22.33 29.96
CA ILE A 9 17.53 -21.15 29.74
C ILE A 9 17.71 -20.89 28.24
N LEU A 10 17.93 -21.94 27.43
CA LEU A 10 18.04 -21.81 25.98
C LEU A 10 16.76 -21.25 25.35
N ILE A 11 15.60 -21.78 25.72
CA ILE A 11 14.30 -21.29 25.22
C ILE A 11 14.09 -19.82 25.60
N LEU A 12 14.39 -19.45 26.85
CA LEU A 12 14.27 -18.07 27.30
C LEU A 12 15.21 -17.14 26.52
N ALA A 13 16.46 -17.55 26.29
CA ALA A 13 17.42 -16.78 25.50
C ALA A 13 16.94 -16.58 24.05
N LEU A 14 16.36 -17.61 23.43
CA LEU A 14 15.78 -17.51 22.09
C LEU A 14 14.60 -16.55 22.04
N ILE A 15 13.72 -16.57 23.05
CA ILE A 15 12.60 -15.63 23.16
C ILE A 15 13.11 -14.20 23.31
N VAL A 16 14.10 -13.96 24.17
CA VAL A 16 14.67 -12.61 24.37
C VAL A 16 15.32 -12.10 23.08
N PHE A 17 16.11 -12.94 22.40
CA PHE A 17 16.71 -12.60 21.12
C PHE A 17 15.66 -12.26 20.08
N TYR A 18 14.62 -13.09 19.98
CA TYR A 18 13.51 -12.87 19.05
C TYR A 18 12.75 -11.57 19.34
N VAL A 19 12.41 -11.29 20.60
CA VAL A 19 11.77 -10.02 20.99
C VAL A 19 12.66 -8.83 20.63
N GLY A 20 13.97 -8.91 20.92
CA GLY A 20 14.94 -7.89 20.51
C GLY A 20 14.96 -7.67 19.00
N HIS A 21 14.95 -8.76 18.22
CA HIS A 21 14.87 -8.71 16.76
C HIS A 21 13.57 -8.05 16.28
N ILE A 22 12.41 -8.38 16.85
CA ILE A 22 11.14 -7.74 16.49
C ILE A 22 11.19 -6.24 16.77
N LEU A 23 11.66 -5.81 17.95
CA LEU A 23 11.76 -4.39 18.28
C LEU A 23 12.66 -3.64 17.28
N ILE A 24 13.83 -4.21 16.93
CA ILE A 24 14.76 -3.57 15.99
C ILE A 24 14.18 -3.55 14.57
N SER A 25 13.72 -4.69 14.07
CA SER A 25 13.24 -4.87 12.69
C SER A 25 11.88 -4.22 12.40
N THR A 26 11.23 -3.64 13.41
CA THR A 26 9.98 -2.88 13.24
C THR A 26 10.18 -1.38 13.43
N GLY A 27 11.42 -0.92 13.57
CA GLY A 27 11.75 0.48 13.80
C GLY A 27 11.35 0.97 15.21
N PHE A 28 11.16 0.09 16.19
CA PHE A 28 10.64 0.47 17.51
C PHE A 28 11.48 1.54 18.21
N PHE A 29 12.80 1.47 18.05
CA PHE A 29 13.76 2.41 18.64
C PHE A 29 14.13 3.57 17.72
N ARG A 30 13.52 3.68 16.53
CA ARG A 30 13.82 4.76 15.59
C ARG A 30 13.35 6.09 16.17
N THR A 31 14.26 7.04 16.28
CA THR A 31 13.90 8.44 16.57
C THR A 31 13.22 9.04 15.35
N ILE A 32 12.11 9.73 15.58
CA ILE A 32 11.37 10.45 14.54
C ILE A 32 11.83 11.90 14.57
N GLU A 33 12.58 12.31 13.56
CA GLU A 33 13.04 13.68 13.37
C GLU A 33 12.21 14.32 12.26
N PRO A 34 11.30 15.26 12.58
CA PRO A 34 10.45 15.88 11.57
C PRO A 34 11.28 16.54 10.47
N LYS A 35 10.90 16.28 9.22
CA LYS A 35 11.60 16.78 8.04
C LYS A 35 10.61 17.00 6.92
N PHE A 36 10.56 18.22 6.37
CA PHE A 36 9.91 18.49 5.09
C PHE A 36 10.40 19.82 4.52
N GLU A 37 10.84 19.83 3.26
CA GLU A 37 11.24 21.06 2.56
C GLU A 37 10.07 21.64 1.75
N GLY A 38 9.04 22.10 2.46
CA GLY A 38 7.80 22.55 1.86
C GLY A 38 6.84 23.15 2.89
N THR A 39 5.56 23.23 2.52
CA THR A 39 4.48 23.65 3.40
C THR A 39 3.27 22.72 3.27
N LEU A 40 2.53 22.53 4.35
CA LEU A 40 1.19 21.94 4.29
C LEU A 40 0.26 22.94 3.59
N LEU A 41 -0.24 22.57 2.41
CA LEU A 41 -1.12 23.42 1.61
C LEU A 41 -2.58 23.26 2.05
N LYS A 42 -3.05 22.02 2.20
CA LYS A 42 -4.45 21.73 2.52
C LYS A 42 -4.62 20.39 3.25
N LYS A 43 -5.61 20.33 4.13
CA LYS A 43 -6.18 19.09 4.70
C LYS A 43 -7.51 18.83 4.01
N ILE A 44 -7.74 17.59 3.57
CA ILE A 44 -8.97 17.19 2.91
C ILE A 44 -9.66 16.14 3.79
N ASP A 45 -10.81 16.52 4.36
CA ASP A 45 -11.62 15.64 5.20
C ASP A 45 -12.18 14.49 4.35
N LEU A 46 -11.50 13.36 4.44
CA LEU A 46 -11.83 12.12 3.73
C LEU A 46 -11.12 10.97 4.48
N PRO A 47 -11.84 10.24 5.33
CA PRO A 47 -11.23 9.26 6.22
C PRO A 47 -10.64 8.08 5.46
N GLY A 48 -9.48 7.61 5.92
CA GLY A 48 -8.80 6.42 5.41
C GLY A 48 -8.59 6.44 3.90
N ALA A 49 -8.11 7.57 3.37
CA ALA A 49 -7.66 7.75 1.99
C ALA A 49 -6.37 6.95 1.75
N GLU A 50 -6.53 5.63 1.66
CA GLU A 50 -5.46 4.65 1.83
C GLU A 50 -4.60 4.49 0.58
N ASP A 51 -5.21 4.57 -0.60
CA ASP A 51 -4.49 4.48 -1.86
C ASP A 51 -4.98 5.54 -2.88
N MET A 52 -4.11 5.89 -3.81
CA MET A 52 -4.30 6.99 -4.74
C MET A 52 -3.60 6.72 -6.07
N THR A 53 -4.29 6.96 -7.18
CA THR A 53 -3.70 6.85 -8.51
C THR A 53 -4.13 8.03 -9.39
N LEU A 54 -3.23 8.57 -10.21
CA LEU A 54 -3.52 9.75 -11.03
C LEU A 54 -3.51 9.45 -12.52
N SER A 55 -4.23 10.29 -13.27
CA SER A 55 -3.98 10.48 -14.69
C SER A 55 -3.27 11.80 -14.92
N ARG A 56 -2.00 11.74 -15.36
CA ARG A 56 -1.26 12.95 -15.73
C ARG A 56 -1.85 13.63 -16.95
N VAL A 57 -2.17 12.82 -17.96
CA VAL A 57 -2.68 13.28 -19.27
C VAL A 57 -3.97 14.09 -19.13
N ASP A 58 -4.91 13.62 -18.30
CA ASP A 58 -6.21 14.29 -18.13
C ASP A 58 -6.29 15.12 -16.84
N SER A 59 -5.23 15.10 -16.04
CA SER A 59 -5.00 15.88 -14.81
C SER A 59 -6.09 15.67 -13.76
N PHE A 60 -6.28 14.41 -13.35
CA PHE A 60 -7.13 14.07 -12.21
C PHE A 60 -6.45 13.02 -11.33
N LEU A 61 -6.87 12.95 -10.07
CA LEU A 61 -6.48 11.92 -9.09
C LEU A 61 -7.73 11.14 -8.69
N ILE A 62 -7.61 9.82 -8.54
CA ILE A 62 -8.61 8.98 -7.87
C ILE A 62 -8.05 8.60 -6.51
N VAL A 63 -8.87 8.76 -5.47
CA VAL A 63 -8.57 8.38 -4.09
C VAL A 63 -9.47 7.21 -3.72
N SER A 64 -8.87 6.13 -3.25
CA SER A 64 -9.55 5.03 -2.59
C SER A 64 -9.67 5.34 -1.11
N SER A 65 -10.89 5.41 -0.59
CA SER A 65 -11.12 5.78 0.80
C SER A 65 -12.11 4.83 1.46
N THR A 66 -11.73 4.32 2.63
CA THR A 66 -12.59 3.52 3.52
C THR A 66 -12.37 4.00 4.94
N ASP A 67 -13.44 4.28 5.67
CA ASP A 67 -13.32 4.64 7.09
C ASP A 67 -12.95 3.41 7.91
N ARG A 68 -11.68 3.34 8.31
CA ARG A 68 -11.09 2.27 9.13
C ARG A 68 -10.81 2.69 10.56
N ALA A 69 -11.42 3.78 11.05
CA ALA A 69 -11.11 4.35 12.37
C ALA A 69 -11.29 3.34 13.53
N THR A 70 -12.11 2.31 13.34
CA THR A 70 -12.27 1.20 14.30
C THR A 70 -11.67 -0.10 13.76
N TYR A 71 -10.58 -0.57 14.37
CA TYR A 71 -9.94 -1.84 14.02
C TYR A 71 -9.74 -2.78 15.23
N PRO A 72 -10.18 -4.05 15.16
CA PRO A 72 -10.90 -4.67 14.04
C PRO A 72 -12.31 -4.07 13.89
N PRO A 73 -12.88 -4.08 12.67
CA PRO A 73 -14.17 -3.46 12.39
C PRO A 73 -15.31 -4.19 13.14
N LEU A 74 -16.28 -3.41 13.64
CA LEU A 74 -17.47 -3.92 14.33
C LEU A 74 -18.64 -4.21 13.38
N GLU A 75 -18.69 -3.49 12.26
CA GLU A 75 -19.66 -3.65 11.18
C GLU A 75 -18.91 -3.74 9.85
N GLU A 76 -19.61 -4.06 8.76
CA GLU A 76 -19.02 -4.02 7.42
C GLU A 76 -18.57 -2.59 7.10
N GLU A 77 -17.27 -2.45 6.80
CA GLU A 77 -16.66 -1.17 6.43
C GLU A 77 -17.31 -0.62 5.16
N LYS A 78 -17.40 0.70 5.08
CA LYS A 78 -17.96 1.42 3.94
C LYS A 78 -16.96 2.45 3.46
N GLY A 79 -16.76 2.46 2.16
CA GLY A 79 -15.88 3.42 1.51
C GLY A 79 -16.38 3.82 0.14
N GLY A 80 -15.52 4.47 -0.61
CA GLY A 80 -15.81 4.97 -1.93
C GLY A 80 -14.56 5.35 -2.70
N LEU A 81 -14.74 5.56 -4.00
CA LEU A 81 -13.73 6.21 -4.83
C LEU A 81 -14.10 7.68 -5.01
N TYR A 82 -13.10 8.54 -4.98
CA TYR A 82 -13.27 9.98 -5.09
C TYR A 82 -12.34 10.54 -6.14
N LEU A 83 -12.84 11.45 -6.98
CA LEU A 83 -12.04 12.14 -7.99
C LEU A 83 -11.67 13.55 -7.51
N LEU A 84 -10.41 13.92 -7.66
CA LEU A 84 -9.94 15.30 -7.54
C LEU A 84 -9.54 15.82 -8.91
N ASP A 85 -10.08 16.97 -9.31
CA ASP A 85 -9.66 17.68 -10.52
C ASP A 85 -8.39 18.50 -10.22
N LEU A 86 -7.26 18.08 -10.81
CA LEU A 86 -5.94 18.67 -10.59
C LEU A 86 -5.71 19.95 -11.42
N LYS A 87 -6.66 20.33 -12.27
CA LYS A 87 -6.65 21.62 -13.01
C LYS A 87 -7.16 22.76 -12.13
N THR A 88 -7.94 22.42 -11.10
CA THR A 88 -8.44 23.38 -10.12
C THR A 88 -7.50 23.45 -8.92
N LYS A 89 -7.54 24.57 -8.18
CA LYS A 89 -6.79 24.70 -6.91
C LYS A 89 -7.63 24.34 -5.68
N ASP A 90 -8.91 24.01 -5.88
CA ASP A 90 -9.83 23.72 -4.80
C ASP A 90 -9.69 22.28 -4.31
N PHE A 91 -9.32 21.32 -5.18
CA PHE A 91 -9.09 19.92 -4.83
C PHE A 91 -10.24 19.28 -4.03
N ASN A 92 -11.49 19.67 -4.31
CA ASN A 92 -12.65 19.13 -3.63
C ASN A 92 -12.94 17.71 -4.15
N PRO A 93 -13.03 16.69 -3.27
CA PRO A 93 -13.34 15.33 -3.70
C PRO A 93 -14.74 15.21 -4.30
N ILE A 94 -14.84 14.53 -5.44
CA ILE A 94 -16.10 14.20 -6.10
C ILE A 94 -16.34 12.70 -5.93
N ALA A 95 -17.38 12.32 -5.18
CA ALA A 95 -17.72 10.92 -4.96
C ALA A 95 -18.12 10.23 -6.28
N LEU A 96 -17.32 9.25 -6.71
CA LEU A 96 -17.53 8.48 -7.94
C LEU A 96 -18.48 7.29 -7.73
N THR A 97 -18.51 6.73 -6.53
CA THR A 97 -19.26 5.50 -6.20
C THR A 97 -20.56 5.75 -5.44
N ALA A 98 -21.07 6.98 -5.45
CA ALA A 98 -22.30 7.33 -4.72
C ALA A 98 -23.54 6.54 -5.19
N GLU A 99 -23.56 6.09 -6.46
CA GLU A 99 -24.63 5.27 -7.04
C GLU A 99 -24.35 3.76 -6.97
N TYR A 100 -23.18 3.33 -6.47
CA TYR A 100 -22.84 1.92 -6.33
C TYR A 100 -23.54 1.33 -5.10
N THR A 101 -24.31 0.26 -5.28
CA THR A 101 -25.14 -0.33 -4.22
C THR A 101 -24.58 -1.62 -3.62
N GLY A 102 -23.41 -2.08 -4.08
CA GLY A 102 -22.74 -3.27 -3.54
C GLY A 102 -22.04 -2.97 -2.20
N GLY A 103 -21.68 -4.02 -1.46
CA GLY A 103 -20.73 -3.90 -0.35
C GLY A 103 -19.40 -3.38 -0.89
N PHE A 104 -18.87 -2.31 -0.30
CA PHE A 104 -17.72 -1.60 -0.84
C PHE A 104 -16.84 -1.04 0.27
N ALA A 105 -15.70 -1.69 0.49
CA ALA A 105 -14.60 -1.19 1.31
C ALA A 105 -13.33 -1.24 0.44
N PRO A 106 -13.14 -0.25 -0.45
CA PRO A 106 -12.03 -0.22 -1.38
C PRO A 106 -10.69 -0.07 -0.64
N HIS A 107 -9.66 -0.68 -1.22
CA HIS A 107 -8.28 -0.70 -0.73
C HIS A 107 -7.36 -0.24 -1.87
N GLY A 108 -6.35 -1.00 -2.28
CA GLY A 108 -5.51 -0.63 -3.43
C GLY A 108 -6.26 -0.51 -4.76
N ILE A 109 -5.81 0.41 -5.61
CA ILE A 109 -6.44 0.80 -6.87
C ILE A 109 -5.45 0.93 -8.02
N SER A 110 -5.90 0.60 -9.23
CA SER A 110 -5.14 0.85 -10.45
C SER A 110 -5.97 1.51 -11.52
N LEU A 111 -5.32 2.33 -12.35
CA LEU A 111 -5.94 3.10 -13.43
C LEU A 111 -5.28 2.81 -14.77
N LEU A 112 -6.09 2.40 -15.75
CA LEU A 112 -5.64 2.17 -17.12
C LEU A 112 -6.44 3.06 -18.09
N LYS A 113 -5.74 3.93 -18.83
CA LYS A 113 -6.38 4.75 -19.88
C LYS A 113 -6.80 3.87 -21.07
N LYS A 114 -8.03 4.05 -21.54
CA LYS A 114 -8.61 3.40 -22.73
C LYS A 114 -9.17 4.46 -23.68
N ASP A 115 -8.42 4.86 -24.68
CA ASP A 115 -8.79 5.96 -25.60
C ASP A 115 -9.24 7.23 -24.85
N SER A 116 -10.56 7.45 -24.76
CA SER A 116 -11.21 8.59 -24.08
C SER A 116 -11.82 8.27 -22.71
N THR A 117 -11.72 7.01 -22.27
CA THR A 117 -12.22 6.51 -21.00
C THR A 117 -11.08 5.89 -20.18
N TYR A 118 -11.40 5.44 -18.97
CA TYR A 118 -10.47 4.70 -18.14
C TYR A 118 -11.11 3.44 -17.61
N GLN A 119 -10.30 2.41 -17.43
CA GLN A 119 -10.65 1.27 -16.60
C GLN A 119 -10.01 1.45 -15.22
N VAL A 120 -10.77 1.19 -14.18
CA VAL A 120 -10.31 1.24 -12.79
C VAL A 120 -10.45 -0.15 -12.20
N ALA A 121 -9.37 -0.70 -11.65
CA ALA A 121 -9.40 -1.91 -10.82
C ALA A 121 -9.30 -1.49 -9.37
N VAL A 122 -10.10 -2.13 -8.51
CA VAL A 122 -10.20 -1.79 -7.10
C VAL A 122 -10.22 -3.06 -6.28
N VAL A 123 -9.24 -3.24 -5.41
CA VAL A 123 -9.30 -4.27 -4.36
C VAL A 123 -10.44 -3.91 -3.42
N ASN A 124 -11.33 -4.88 -3.16
CA ASN A 124 -12.51 -4.67 -2.34
C ASN A 124 -12.60 -5.75 -1.24
N HIS A 125 -12.89 -5.31 -0.02
CA HIS A 125 -13.09 -6.19 1.13
C HIS A 125 -14.53 -6.09 1.62
N THR A 126 -15.21 -7.23 1.69
CA THR A 126 -16.59 -7.29 2.18
C THR A 126 -16.75 -8.42 3.16
N ALA A 127 -17.88 -8.46 3.87
CA ALA A 127 -18.21 -9.61 4.72
C ALA A 127 -18.32 -10.93 3.94
N LYS A 128 -18.46 -10.87 2.61
CA LYS A 128 -18.57 -12.04 1.72
C LYS A 128 -17.21 -12.55 1.22
N GLY A 129 -16.13 -11.82 1.48
CA GLY A 129 -14.78 -12.14 1.03
C GLY A 129 -14.13 -11.01 0.26
N HIS A 130 -13.10 -11.36 -0.50
CA HIS A 130 -12.25 -10.44 -1.24
C HIS A 130 -12.54 -10.51 -2.74
N SER A 131 -12.51 -9.37 -3.41
CA SER A 131 -12.70 -9.27 -4.85
C SER A 131 -11.82 -8.16 -5.43
N ILE A 132 -11.68 -8.18 -6.75
CA ILE A 132 -11.24 -7.02 -7.53
C ILE A 132 -12.45 -6.55 -8.34
N GLU A 133 -12.90 -5.33 -8.07
CA GLU A 133 -14.00 -4.68 -8.77
C GLU A 133 -13.45 -3.86 -9.93
N PHE A 134 -14.04 -4.02 -11.10
CA PHE A 134 -13.68 -3.28 -12.31
C PHE A 134 -14.75 -2.28 -12.65
N PHE A 135 -14.31 -1.05 -12.90
CA PHE A 135 -15.17 0.04 -13.32
C PHE A 135 -14.67 0.65 -14.62
N GLU A 136 -15.61 1.24 -15.37
CA GLU A 136 -15.31 2.16 -16.47
C GLU A 136 -15.58 3.58 -16.00
N LEU A 137 -14.58 4.45 -16.07
CA LEU A 137 -14.68 5.88 -15.80
C LEU A 137 -14.79 6.64 -17.11
N VAL A 138 -15.91 7.33 -17.29
CA VAL A 138 -16.19 8.21 -18.43
C VAL A 138 -16.45 9.61 -17.89
N HIS A 139 -15.51 10.54 -18.12
CA HIS A 139 -15.47 11.83 -17.45
C HIS A 139 -15.42 11.66 -15.92
N GLN A 140 -16.49 12.04 -15.20
CA GLN A 140 -16.61 11.91 -13.74
C GLN A 140 -17.69 10.90 -13.34
N LYS A 141 -18.05 9.98 -14.25
CA LYS A 141 -19.03 8.93 -14.01
C LYS A 141 -18.36 7.58 -14.01
N LEU A 142 -18.47 6.87 -12.90
CA LEU A 142 -17.90 5.56 -12.72
C LEU A 142 -19.01 4.50 -12.83
N LYS A 143 -18.86 3.56 -13.76
CA LYS A 143 -19.81 2.48 -13.99
C LYS A 143 -19.15 1.15 -13.64
N HIS A 144 -19.76 0.39 -12.73
CA HIS A 144 -19.30 -0.98 -12.45
C HIS A 144 -19.48 -1.87 -13.69
N THR A 145 -18.45 -2.66 -14.00
CA THR A 145 -18.41 -3.51 -15.20
C THR A 145 -18.29 -4.98 -14.87
N LYS A 146 -17.52 -5.34 -13.83
CA LYS A 146 -17.24 -6.73 -13.48
C LYS A 146 -16.73 -6.83 -12.05
N THR A 147 -17.13 -7.90 -11.37
CA THR A 147 -16.52 -8.36 -10.12
C THR A 147 -15.68 -9.59 -10.43
N MET A 148 -14.43 -9.63 -9.97
CA MET A 148 -13.56 -10.80 -10.08
C MET A 148 -13.23 -11.36 -8.70
N THR A 149 -13.35 -12.67 -8.59
CA THR A 149 -13.00 -13.47 -7.41
C THR A 149 -12.26 -14.71 -7.88
N ASP A 150 -11.29 -15.18 -7.12
CA ASP A 150 -10.54 -16.40 -7.39
C ASP A 150 -9.96 -16.96 -6.08
N GLU A 151 -9.70 -18.26 -6.01
CA GLU A 151 -9.11 -18.89 -4.82
C GLU A 151 -7.71 -18.36 -4.50
N SER A 152 -7.00 -17.81 -5.50
CA SER A 152 -5.71 -17.14 -5.30
C SER A 152 -5.81 -15.77 -4.61
N MET A 153 -7.02 -15.19 -4.43
CA MET A 153 -7.25 -13.96 -3.67
C MET A 153 -7.36 -14.25 -2.17
N ILE A 154 -6.24 -14.66 -1.56
CA ILE A 154 -6.14 -15.00 -0.14
C ILE A 154 -6.48 -13.79 0.73
N ARG A 155 -5.81 -12.66 0.49
CA ARG A 155 -6.07 -11.35 1.12
C ARG A 155 -5.43 -10.27 0.25
N PRO A 156 -6.04 -9.91 -0.89
CA PRO A 156 -5.45 -8.97 -1.82
C PRO A 156 -5.24 -7.62 -1.14
N ASN A 157 -4.13 -6.94 -1.42
CA ASN A 157 -3.83 -5.64 -0.81
C ASN A 157 -3.90 -4.54 -1.86
N ASP A 158 -3.10 -4.69 -2.92
CA ASP A 158 -3.02 -3.73 -4.02
C ASP A 158 -3.01 -4.44 -5.39
N VAL A 159 -3.30 -3.68 -6.46
CA VAL A 159 -3.44 -4.15 -7.84
C VAL A 159 -2.73 -3.19 -8.80
N VAL A 160 -2.08 -3.73 -9.84
CA VAL A 160 -1.50 -2.92 -10.92
C VAL A 160 -1.86 -3.46 -12.30
N PHE A 161 -2.35 -2.59 -13.17
CA PHE A 161 -2.60 -2.92 -14.57
C PHE A 161 -1.29 -3.09 -15.36
N ILE A 162 -1.29 -4.09 -16.24
CA ILE A 162 -0.32 -4.22 -17.34
C ILE A 162 -1.00 -3.96 -18.68
N GLY A 163 -2.27 -4.34 -18.79
CA GLY A 163 -3.13 -4.11 -19.95
C GLY A 163 -4.60 -4.35 -19.62
N PRO A 164 -5.51 -4.25 -20.61
CA PRO A 164 -6.96 -4.29 -20.38
C PRO A 164 -7.49 -5.55 -19.69
N ASP A 165 -6.84 -6.70 -19.93
CA ASP A 165 -7.17 -8.02 -19.36
C ASP A 165 -5.94 -8.69 -18.74
N GLU A 166 -5.00 -7.87 -18.25
CA GLU A 166 -3.76 -8.33 -17.63
C GLU A 166 -3.36 -7.42 -16.46
N PHE A 167 -3.19 -7.98 -15.27
CA PHE A 167 -2.81 -7.24 -14.07
C PHE A 167 -2.06 -8.14 -13.09
N TYR A 168 -1.41 -7.53 -12.11
CA TYR A 168 -0.91 -8.21 -10.93
C TYR A 168 -1.66 -7.72 -9.70
N PHE A 169 -1.76 -8.55 -8.68
CA PHE A 169 -2.15 -8.12 -7.35
C PHE A 169 -1.28 -8.78 -6.29
N THR A 170 -1.09 -8.09 -5.18
CA THR A 170 -0.42 -8.62 -3.99
C THR A 170 -1.45 -9.27 -3.09
N ASN A 171 -1.13 -10.40 -2.47
CA ASN A 171 -1.79 -10.82 -1.24
C ASN A 171 -0.89 -10.49 -0.08
N ASP A 172 -1.37 -9.77 0.94
CA ASP A 172 -0.55 -9.36 2.07
C ASP A 172 -0.35 -10.46 3.13
N HIS A 173 -1.12 -11.56 3.05
CA HIS A 173 -0.97 -12.73 3.90
C HIS A 173 -0.94 -14.02 3.07
N GLY A 174 -0.21 -15.01 3.58
CA GLY A 174 -0.33 -16.41 3.14
C GLY A 174 -1.42 -17.18 3.87
N TYR A 175 -1.85 -16.72 5.06
CA TYR A 175 -2.89 -17.36 5.87
C TYR A 175 -3.97 -16.35 6.31
N THR A 176 -5.25 -16.72 6.12
CA THR A 176 -6.38 -15.88 6.54
C THR A 176 -6.86 -16.14 7.97
N GLU A 177 -6.54 -17.31 8.55
CA GLU A 177 -6.98 -17.72 9.89
C GLU A 177 -6.04 -18.70 10.61
N GLY A 178 -6.33 -18.95 11.88
CA GLY A 178 -5.68 -20.00 12.68
C GLY A 178 -4.24 -19.71 13.09
N PHE A 179 -3.51 -20.78 13.42
CA PHE A 179 -2.13 -20.70 13.93
C PHE A 179 -1.16 -20.15 12.88
N GLY A 180 -1.40 -20.42 11.59
CA GLY A 180 -0.60 -19.88 10.48
C GLY A 180 -0.61 -18.35 10.46
N LYS A 181 -1.79 -17.73 10.50
CA LYS A 181 -1.96 -16.28 10.58
C LYS A 181 -1.33 -15.69 11.85
N PHE A 182 -1.55 -16.32 13.01
CA PHE A 182 -0.93 -15.89 14.26
C PHE A 182 0.60 -15.88 14.15
N VAL A 183 1.20 -16.93 13.59
CA VAL A 183 2.65 -16.98 13.44
C VAL A 183 3.12 -15.96 12.40
N GLU A 184 2.41 -15.79 11.28
CA GLU A 184 2.73 -14.80 10.24
C GLU A 184 2.77 -13.37 10.79
N GLU A 185 1.71 -12.94 11.48
CA GLU A 185 1.61 -11.60 12.05
C GLU A 185 2.65 -11.33 13.15
N TYR A 186 2.92 -12.32 14.01
CA TYR A 186 3.81 -12.12 15.16
C TYR A 186 5.29 -12.37 14.84
N ALA A 187 5.59 -13.21 13.85
CA ALA A 187 6.95 -13.56 13.44
C ALA A 187 7.45 -12.87 12.19
N GLY A 188 6.59 -12.07 11.54
CA GLY A 188 6.97 -11.32 10.35
C GLY A 188 7.48 -12.24 9.23
N LEU A 189 6.89 -13.43 9.12
CA LEU A 189 7.31 -14.42 8.15
C LEU A 189 6.86 -14.03 6.75
N ALA A 190 7.63 -14.47 5.77
CA ALA A 190 7.46 -14.09 4.38
C ALA A 190 6.57 -15.10 3.63
N PHE A 191 5.29 -15.17 3.98
CA PHE A 191 4.32 -16.10 3.34
C PHE A 191 3.43 -15.44 2.27
N SER A 192 3.45 -14.12 2.21
CA SER A 192 2.67 -13.33 1.26
C SER A 192 3.25 -13.45 -0.17
N ASN A 193 2.44 -13.12 -1.19
CA ASN A 193 2.77 -13.41 -2.58
C ASN A 193 2.25 -12.34 -3.56
N VAL A 194 2.65 -12.47 -4.82
CA VAL A 194 2.11 -11.71 -5.96
C VAL A 194 1.46 -12.71 -6.91
N VAL A 195 0.26 -12.39 -7.38
CA VAL A 195 -0.48 -13.18 -8.36
C VAL A 195 -0.61 -12.38 -9.65
N HIS A 196 -0.30 -13.02 -10.76
CA HIS A 196 -0.54 -12.53 -12.11
C HIS A 196 -1.89 -13.04 -12.62
N TYR A 197 -2.67 -12.14 -13.22
CA TYR A 197 -3.83 -12.49 -14.00
C TYR A 197 -3.60 -12.14 -15.47
N LYS A 198 -3.94 -13.07 -16.38
CA LYS A 198 -4.03 -12.81 -17.81
C LYS A 198 -5.08 -13.68 -18.47
N ASN A 199 -6.03 -13.06 -19.18
CA ASN A 199 -7.03 -13.77 -20.02
C ASN A 199 -7.72 -14.94 -19.31
N GLY A 200 -8.15 -14.75 -18.06
CA GLY A 200 -8.85 -15.78 -17.28
C GLY A 200 -7.96 -16.74 -16.51
N THR A 201 -6.63 -16.63 -16.62
CA THR A 201 -5.67 -17.47 -15.89
C THR A 201 -5.05 -16.70 -14.74
N TYR A 202 -5.04 -17.29 -13.55
CA TYR A 202 -4.33 -16.79 -12.36
C TYR A 202 -3.10 -17.66 -12.10
N LYS A 203 -1.96 -17.03 -11.80
CA LYS A 203 -0.70 -17.72 -11.52
C LYS A 203 0.09 -16.96 -10.46
N VAL A 204 0.61 -17.65 -9.44
CA VAL A 204 1.58 -17.05 -8.52
C VAL A 204 2.83 -16.64 -9.31
N ALA A 205 3.15 -15.35 -9.25
CA ALA A 205 4.22 -14.73 -10.01
C ALA A 205 5.48 -14.51 -9.17
N ALA A 206 5.31 -14.25 -7.88
CA ALA A 206 6.37 -14.20 -6.87
C ALA A 206 5.83 -14.64 -5.50
N GLU A 207 6.70 -15.20 -4.66
CA GLU A 207 6.39 -15.65 -3.29
C GLU A 207 7.53 -15.24 -2.35
N GLY A 208 7.40 -15.53 -1.05
CA GLY A 208 8.48 -15.26 -0.10
C GLY A 208 8.59 -13.78 0.27
N ILE A 209 7.46 -13.05 0.28
CA ILE A 209 7.41 -11.62 0.60
C ILE A 209 6.87 -11.46 2.03
N ALA A 210 7.47 -10.59 2.83
CA ALA A 210 6.98 -10.29 4.18
C ALA A 210 6.00 -9.12 4.10
N TYR A 211 4.70 -9.43 4.15
CA TYR A 211 3.60 -8.48 4.01
C TYR A 211 3.66 -7.72 2.67
N ALA A 212 3.36 -8.41 1.57
CA ALA A 212 3.29 -7.83 0.23
C ALA A 212 2.15 -6.82 0.17
N ASN A 213 2.49 -5.56 -0.02
CA ASN A 213 1.57 -4.44 0.07
C ASN A 213 1.46 -3.76 -1.31
N GLY A 214 1.87 -2.49 -1.45
CA GLY A 214 1.86 -1.75 -2.70
C GLY A 214 2.59 -2.43 -3.84
N ILE A 215 2.04 -2.29 -5.05
CA ILE A 215 2.62 -2.85 -6.27
C ILE A 215 2.50 -1.85 -7.42
N ASN A 216 3.60 -1.59 -8.13
CA ASN A 216 3.55 -0.72 -9.31
C ASN A 216 4.49 -1.20 -10.43
N PHE A 217 4.20 -0.79 -11.66
CA PHE A 217 4.87 -1.26 -12.85
C PHE A 217 5.42 -0.10 -13.69
N ASP A 218 6.74 -0.05 -13.81
CA ASP A 218 7.43 0.80 -14.77
C ASP A 218 7.49 0.08 -16.13
N ALA A 219 6.58 0.47 -17.01
CA ALA A 219 6.50 -0.04 -18.38
C ALA A 219 7.73 0.31 -19.23
N THR A 220 8.43 1.41 -18.92
CA THR A 220 9.59 1.87 -19.71
C THR A 220 10.77 0.92 -19.52
N ASN A 221 11.05 0.55 -18.27
CA ASN A 221 12.17 -0.33 -17.94
C ASN A 221 11.76 -1.79 -17.75
N ASN A 222 10.47 -2.13 -17.93
CA ASN A 222 9.90 -3.45 -17.66
C ASN A 222 10.25 -3.93 -16.23
N ARG A 223 10.03 -3.05 -15.25
CA ARG A 223 10.31 -3.31 -13.83
C ARG A 223 9.01 -3.29 -13.03
N LEU A 224 8.86 -4.28 -12.18
CA LEU A 224 7.76 -4.36 -11.23
C LEU A 224 8.33 -4.24 -9.82
N TYR A 225 7.70 -3.38 -9.02
CA TYR A 225 8.10 -3.08 -7.66
C TYR A 225 7.03 -3.56 -6.70
N VAL A 226 7.44 -4.22 -5.61
CA VAL A 226 6.52 -4.71 -4.58
C VAL A 226 7.02 -4.26 -3.21
N ALA A 227 6.17 -3.59 -2.45
CA ALA A 227 6.45 -3.25 -1.07
C ALA A 227 6.40 -4.51 -0.19
N SER A 228 7.46 -4.76 0.57
CA SER A 228 7.48 -5.72 1.66
C SER A 228 7.44 -4.94 2.98
N ALA A 229 6.23 -4.59 3.41
CA ALA A 229 6.02 -3.64 4.51
C ALA A 229 6.67 -4.10 5.81
N ARG A 230 6.55 -5.40 6.13
CA ARG A 230 7.17 -5.97 7.32
C ARG A 230 8.69 -6.14 7.17
N GLY A 231 9.17 -6.31 5.94
CA GLY A 231 10.59 -6.45 5.63
C GLY A 231 11.38 -5.15 5.66
N PHE A 232 10.70 -4.01 5.56
CA PHE A 232 11.31 -2.69 5.29
C PHE A 232 12.05 -2.67 3.94
N LEU A 233 11.48 -3.36 2.94
CA LEU A 233 12.10 -3.55 1.63
C LEU A 233 11.15 -3.15 0.50
N VAL A 234 11.68 -2.56 -0.56
CA VAL A 234 11.07 -2.64 -1.89
C VAL A 234 11.75 -3.75 -2.67
N LYS A 235 10.97 -4.72 -3.14
CA LYS A 235 11.45 -5.82 -3.97
C LYS A 235 11.36 -5.43 -5.44
N VAL A 236 12.46 -5.60 -6.17
CA VAL A 236 12.54 -5.26 -7.60
C VAL A 236 12.52 -6.53 -8.44
N TYR A 237 11.65 -6.56 -9.44
CA TYR A 237 11.49 -7.70 -10.35
C TYR A 237 11.57 -7.27 -11.82
N ASN A 238 12.07 -8.18 -12.65
CA ASN A 238 11.80 -8.18 -14.08
C ASN A 238 10.51 -8.96 -14.34
N ARG A 239 9.66 -8.41 -15.20
CA ARG A 239 8.50 -9.13 -15.71
C ARG A 239 8.90 -9.99 -16.92
N GLU A 240 8.62 -11.28 -16.85
CA GLU A 240 8.81 -12.21 -17.95
C GLU A 240 7.61 -12.22 -18.91
N SER A 241 7.82 -12.74 -20.12
CA SER A 241 6.77 -12.79 -21.15
C SER A 241 5.55 -13.63 -20.76
N ASP A 242 5.74 -14.63 -19.90
CA ASP A 242 4.69 -15.51 -19.38
C ASP A 242 4.00 -14.93 -18.12
N GLY A 243 4.41 -13.74 -17.69
CA GLY A 243 3.89 -13.07 -16.51
C GLY A 243 4.57 -13.45 -15.18
N SER A 244 5.51 -14.40 -15.17
CA SER A 244 6.33 -14.65 -13.98
C SER A 244 7.27 -13.48 -13.67
N LEU A 245 7.73 -13.40 -12.42
CA LEU A 245 8.61 -12.33 -11.96
C LEU A 245 9.99 -12.87 -11.59
N THR A 246 11.02 -12.38 -12.29
CA THR A 246 12.42 -12.68 -11.98
C THR A 246 12.94 -11.66 -10.99
N PHE A 247 13.27 -12.09 -9.78
CA PHE A 247 13.84 -11.24 -8.73
C PHE A 247 15.18 -10.63 -9.13
N ILE A 248 15.37 -9.34 -8.86
CA ILE A 248 16.62 -8.59 -9.13
C ILE A 248 17.38 -8.33 -7.83
N GLU A 249 16.76 -7.59 -6.92
CA GLU A 249 17.30 -7.22 -5.62
C GLU A 249 16.23 -6.69 -4.66
N ASP A 250 16.64 -6.57 -3.39
CA ASP A 250 15.90 -5.87 -2.35
C ASP A 250 16.52 -4.49 -2.12
N ILE A 251 15.68 -3.47 -2.00
CA ILE A 251 16.06 -2.10 -1.63
C ILE A 251 15.73 -1.92 -0.15
N GLU A 252 16.74 -1.77 0.70
CA GLU A 252 16.55 -1.54 2.14
C GLU A 252 16.10 -0.11 2.43
N CYS A 253 14.87 0.04 2.95
CA CYS A 253 14.20 1.34 3.07
C CYS A 253 14.25 1.95 4.48
N GLU A 254 14.65 1.17 5.50
CA GLU A 254 14.67 1.56 6.93
C GLU A 254 13.30 1.98 7.51
N THR A 255 12.22 1.66 6.81
CA THR A 255 10.85 2.04 7.15
C THR A 255 9.85 1.04 6.57
N GLY A 256 8.68 0.95 7.17
CA GLY A 256 7.61 0.06 6.68
C GLY A 256 6.96 0.67 5.46
N VAL A 257 7.46 0.31 4.27
CA VAL A 257 6.93 0.78 2.98
C VAL A 257 5.52 0.24 2.71
N ASP A 258 4.64 1.10 2.21
CA ASP A 258 3.22 0.80 1.96
C ASP A 258 2.94 0.95 0.44
N ASN A 259 1.97 1.75 0.00
CA ASN A 259 1.62 1.90 -1.43
C ASN A 259 2.70 2.62 -2.24
N ILE A 260 2.88 2.19 -3.50
CA ILE A 260 3.94 2.68 -4.40
C ILE A 260 3.30 3.42 -5.57
N GLU A 261 3.64 4.69 -5.74
CA GLU A 261 3.29 5.49 -6.92
C GLU A 261 4.54 5.86 -7.73
N LEU A 262 4.38 6.07 -9.05
CA LEU A 262 5.48 6.45 -9.93
C LEU A 262 5.37 7.92 -10.40
N ASP A 263 6.48 8.64 -10.37
CA ASP A 263 6.61 9.92 -11.07
C ASP A 263 6.95 9.75 -12.55
N GLU A 264 7.01 10.86 -13.29
CA GLU A 264 7.25 10.87 -14.74
C GLU A 264 8.63 10.34 -15.13
N GLU A 265 9.59 10.39 -14.19
CA GLU A 265 10.93 9.84 -14.36
C GLU A 265 11.03 8.38 -13.91
N GLY A 266 9.94 7.78 -13.44
CA GLY A 266 9.90 6.40 -12.93
C GLY A 266 10.47 6.25 -11.52
N ASN A 267 10.65 7.34 -10.76
CA ASN A 267 10.99 7.23 -9.35
C ASN A 267 9.76 6.79 -8.56
N LEU A 268 10.00 5.97 -7.54
CA LEU A 268 8.96 5.48 -6.64
C LEU A 268 8.71 6.52 -5.55
N TRP A 269 7.45 6.77 -5.26
CA TRP A 269 6.98 7.59 -4.15
C TRP A 269 6.10 6.74 -3.26
N ILE A 270 6.48 6.66 -1.98
CA ILE A 270 5.96 5.63 -1.09
C ILE A 270 5.56 6.26 0.24
N GLY A 271 4.31 6.05 0.65
CA GLY A 271 3.88 6.30 2.03
C GLY A 271 4.45 5.22 2.95
N SER A 272 4.88 5.59 4.15
CA SER A 272 5.65 4.68 5.00
C SER A 272 5.35 4.82 6.49
N HIS A 273 5.61 3.71 7.20
CA HIS A 273 5.44 3.54 8.64
C HIS A 273 6.79 3.39 9.34
N PRO A 274 7.37 4.47 9.90
CA PRO A 274 8.68 4.42 10.57
C PRO A 274 8.76 3.47 11.76
N ASN A 275 7.61 3.13 12.36
CA ASN A 275 7.51 2.25 13.52
C ASN A 275 6.23 1.40 13.45
N LEU A 276 6.35 0.15 13.00
CA LEU A 276 5.19 -0.74 12.78
C LEU A 276 4.46 -1.11 14.07
N LEU A 277 5.17 -1.20 15.20
CA LEU A 277 4.53 -1.49 16.48
C LEU A 277 3.74 -0.28 16.99
N ARG A 278 4.23 0.94 16.74
CA ARG A 278 3.49 2.18 17.02
C ARG A 278 2.26 2.29 16.13
N PHE A 279 2.39 2.00 14.83
CA PHE A 279 1.27 1.94 13.90
C PHE A 279 0.22 0.90 14.34
N SER A 280 0.62 -0.34 14.66
CA SER A 280 -0.31 -1.36 15.16
C SER A 280 -1.02 -0.96 16.45
N ALA A 281 -0.33 -0.24 17.35
CA ALA A 281 -0.94 0.28 18.58
C ALA A 281 -1.92 1.41 18.30
N TYR A 282 -1.60 2.32 17.37
CA TYR A 282 -2.50 3.37 16.89
C TYR A 282 -3.76 2.75 16.26
N ALA A 283 -3.59 1.79 15.34
CA ALA A 283 -4.71 1.13 14.69
C ALA A 283 -5.68 0.44 15.66
N LYS A 284 -5.15 -0.10 16.77
CA LYS A 284 -5.95 -0.73 17.84
C LYS A 284 -6.51 0.27 18.86
N GLY A 285 -6.43 1.58 18.61
CA GLY A 285 -6.86 2.64 19.54
C GLY A 285 -6.05 2.73 20.84
N LYS A 286 -4.87 2.12 20.90
CA LYS A 286 -3.99 2.12 22.11
C LYS A 286 -3.04 3.32 22.15
N LYS A 287 -2.92 4.03 21.03
CA LYS A 287 -2.16 5.27 20.87
C LYS A 287 -2.97 6.23 20.02
N GLU A 288 -2.81 7.52 20.29
CA GLU A 288 -3.54 8.58 19.59
C GLU A 288 -3.01 8.85 18.18
N SER A 289 -1.73 8.57 17.93
CA SER A 289 -1.07 8.85 16.65
C SER A 289 -0.03 7.79 16.27
N SER A 290 0.32 7.74 14.99
CA SER A 290 1.48 7.01 14.46
C SER A 290 2.33 7.92 13.58
N PRO A 291 3.67 7.84 13.65
CA PRO A 291 4.54 8.56 12.73
C PRO A 291 4.21 8.26 11.27
N SER A 292 4.50 9.24 10.42
CA SER A 292 4.29 9.19 8.97
C SER A 292 5.57 9.56 8.26
N GLU A 293 5.83 8.94 7.12
CA GLU A 293 7.00 9.20 6.29
C GLU A 293 6.67 9.05 4.81
N ILE A 294 7.27 9.90 3.98
CA ILE A 294 7.30 9.70 2.52
C ILE A 294 8.76 9.50 2.12
N ILE A 295 9.03 8.38 1.45
CA ILE A 295 10.31 8.16 0.79
C ILE A 295 10.16 8.25 -0.73
N LYS A 296 11.20 8.78 -1.38
CA LYS A 296 11.39 8.73 -2.82
C LYS A 296 12.56 7.82 -3.15
N ILE A 297 12.36 6.86 -4.05
CA ILE A 297 13.43 5.97 -4.52
C ILE A 297 13.70 6.23 -6.00
N SER A 298 14.92 6.67 -6.31
CA SER A 298 15.41 6.77 -7.68
C SER A 298 16.18 5.52 -8.04
N TYR A 299 15.56 4.61 -8.77
CA TYR A 299 16.14 3.33 -9.16
C TYR A 299 16.68 3.37 -10.59
N ARG A 300 17.96 3.03 -10.79
CA ARG A 300 18.56 2.95 -12.14
C ARG A 300 18.83 1.51 -12.55
N SER A 301 19.55 0.79 -11.71
CA SER A 301 19.99 -0.59 -11.98
C SER A 301 20.38 -1.30 -10.68
N LYS A 302 20.82 -2.55 -10.81
CA LYS A 302 21.20 -3.35 -9.64
C LYS A 302 22.31 -2.71 -8.83
N GLY A 303 22.04 -2.41 -7.55
CA GLY A 303 22.96 -1.70 -6.66
C GLY A 303 23.12 -0.20 -6.95
N GLU A 304 22.36 0.36 -7.89
CA GLU A 304 22.40 1.78 -8.27
C GLU A 304 21.04 2.44 -8.03
N TYR A 305 20.80 2.84 -6.78
CA TYR A 305 19.62 3.58 -6.38
C TYR A 305 19.94 4.59 -5.28
N SER A 306 19.06 5.56 -5.09
CA SER A 306 19.11 6.49 -3.97
C SER A 306 17.74 6.60 -3.30
N ILE A 307 17.73 6.68 -1.97
CA ILE A 307 16.52 6.88 -1.17
C ILE A 307 16.59 8.25 -0.53
N GLU A 308 15.55 9.04 -0.74
CA GLU A 308 15.35 10.34 -0.10
C GLU A 308 14.15 10.28 0.84
N LYS A 309 14.36 10.68 2.09
CA LYS A 309 13.24 10.94 3.04
C LYS A 309 12.69 12.33 2.73
N VAL A 310 11.58 12.39 2.00
CA VAL A 310 10.97 13.64 1.53
C VAL A 310 10.17 14.30 2.65
N PHE A 311 9.41 13.50 3.40
CA PHE A 311 8.57 13.95 4.51
C PHE A 311 8.75 13.00 5.70
N VAL A 312 8.84 13.53 6.92
CA VAL A 312 8.83 12.77 8.17
C VAL A 312 8.05 13.59 9.21
N SER A 313 7.12 12.95 9.90
CA SER A 313 6.31 13.54 10.97
C SER A 313 6.11 12.56 12.13
N ASP A 314 5.86 13.09 13.32
CA ASP A 314 5.46 12.32 14.50
C ASP A 314 3.99 11.87 14.46
N GLY A 315 3.24 12.26 13.42
CA GLY A 315 1.85 11.91 13.19
C GLY A 315 0.84 12.91 13.75
N SER A 316 1.30 14.07 14.24
CA SER A 316 0.42 15.14 14.73
C SER A 316 -0.30 15.91 13.61
N ASP A 317 0.24 15.89 12.39
CA ASP A 317 -0.39 16.44 11.20
C ASP A 317 -1.35 15.43 10.55
N MET A 318 -0.87 14.22 10.27
CA MET A 318 -1.61 13.05 9.79
C MET A 318 -0.84 11.77 10.18
N SER A 319 -1.55 10.77 10.72
CA SER A 319 -0.99 9.52 11.22
C SER A 319 -1.00 8.38 10.19
N GLY A 320 0.10 7.63 10.13
CA GLY A 320 0.16 6.36 9.38
C GLY A 320 -0.01 6.52 7.87
N SER A 321 0.86 7.31 7.25
CA SER A 321 0.84 7.51 5.80
C SER A 321 1.00 6.21 5.01
N SER A 322 0.15 6.02 4.02
CA SER A 322 0.10 4.80 3.20
C SER A 322 0.45 5.05 1.74
N VAL A 323 0.14 6.22 1.18
CA VAL A 323 0.40 6.55 -0.22
C VAL A 323 0.93 7.97 -0.37
N ALA A 324 1.77 8.20 -1.38
CA ALA A 324 2.28 9.51 -1.74
C ALA A 324 2.31 9.69 -3.26
N THR A 325 1.41 10.51 -3.80
CA THR A 325 1.28 10.72 -5.24
C THR A 325 1.77 12.11 -5.64
N PRO A 326 2.89 12.24 -6.40
CA PRO A 326 3.44 13.53 -6.80
C PRO A 326 2.77 14.13 -8.05
N TRP A 327 2.47 15.43 -8.00
CA TRP A 327 1.92 16.21 -9.12
C TRP A 327 2.53 17.60 -9.16
N ASN A 328 3.39 17.88 -10.14
CA ASN A 328 4.17 19.14 -10.20
C ASN A 328 4.94 19.38 -8.88
N ASN A 329 4.70 20.52 -8.24
CA ASN A 329 5.26 20.86 -6.93
C ASN A 329 4.42 20.32 -5.75
N LEU A 330 3.31 19.63 -5.99
CA LEU A 330 2.44 19.07 -4.96
C LEU A 330 2.72 17.59 -4.69
N ILE A 331 2.37 17.15 -3.48
CA ILE A 331 2.32 15.75 -3.07
C ILE A 331 0.96 15.52 -2.40
N PHE A 332 0.20 14.55 -2.91
CA PHE A 332 -1.02 14.05 -2.27
C PHE A 332 -0.63 12.88 -1.37
N MET A 333 -0.82 13.03 -0.07
CA MET A 333 -0.34 12.09 0.94
C MET A 333 -1.52 11.50 1.68
N GLY A 334 -1.80 10.22 1.42
CA GLY A 334 -2.89 9.45 2.02
C GLY A 334 -2.47 8.66 3.26
N ASN A 335 -3.44 8.04 3.91
CA ASN A 335 -3.27 7.28 5.15
C ASN A 335 -4.28 6.13 5.25
N VAL A 336 -3.99 5.17 6.12
CA VAL A 336 -4.84 3.98 6.29
C VAL A 336 -6.18 4.29 6.98
N MET A 337 -6.21 5.21 7.95
CA MET A 337 -7.33 5.29 8.91
C MET A 337 -7.52 6.64 9.64
N ASP A 338 -6.69 7.64 9.37
CA ASP A 338 -6.89 9.02 9.84
C ASP A 338 -8.09 9.68 9.14
N ASP A 339 -8.61 10.78 9.69
CA ASP A 339 -9.87 11.39 9.24
C ASP A 339 -9.73 12.33 8.01
N HIS A 340 -8.50 12.61 7.60
CA HIS A 340 -8.19 13.48 6.48
C HIS A 340 -6.87 13.08 5.80
N PHE A 341 -6.69 13.45 4.53
CA PHE A 341 -5.40 13.37 3.85
C PHE A 341 -4.77 14.75 3.65
N LEU A 342 -3.46 14.77 3.37
CA LEU A 342 -2.71 16.01 3.21
C LEU A 342 -2.39 16.30 1.73
N ILE A 343 -2.44 17.59 1.38
CA ILE A 343 -1.81 18.12 0.18
C ILE A 343 -0.62 18.95 0.65
N LEU A 344 0.57 18.51 0.26
CA LEU A 344 1.83 19.18 0.57
C LEU A 344 2.34 19.94 -0.65
N GLU A 345 2.95 21.10 -0.45
CA GLU A 345 3.60 21.88 -1.49
C GLU A 345 5.11 21.91 -1.24
N LYS A 346 5.90 21.39 -2.19
CA LYS A 346 7.37 21.45 -2.19
C LYS A 346 7.84 22.88 -2.51
N LYS A 347 8.99 23.26 -1.93
CA LYS A 347 9.63 24.56 -2.19
C LYS A 347 10.14 24.74 -3.62
#